data_AF-A0AAN6EG72-F1
#
_entry.id   AF-A0AAN6EG72-F1
#
_cell.length_a   1.000
_cell.length_b   1.000
_cell.length_c   1.000
_cell.angle_alpha   90.00
_cell.angle_beta   90.00
_cell.angle_gamma   90.00
#
_symmetry.space_group_name_H-M   'P 1'
#
loop_
_entity.id
_entity.type
_entity.pdbx_description
1 polymer ?
#
loop_
_entity_poly.entity_id
_entity_poly.type
_entity_poly.pdbx_seq_one_letter_code
_entity_poly.pdbx_strand_id
1 'polypeptide(L)'
;MAVSDLSGFLQPRIDADERVNLLSSKFGIKADNPDSGDTITIAVCGGVYGLTAIMVVYAWCNYNYRPIKAKGLSWVTCIYISALLWYIGNIGTNGHMWVTGAWMHCKVWIIWFRVLFCYVFASLNIVRFYSLDRVFNQKKPFTRRSSLIAGAIVILINVVYCLVNQLISDSRTVKYEPLFEVCNVTQGFRIAALATQWILWACCGVLIYRLRNIQSSFNEFRESMAIFVVTIALLIESTVTYIHYKYYTLEKNRRIQKTIMDTIASNLIIWLIIGYPVFMSIFRRHEFERKWIERLANDNNKTAYDFTSNQHGTTYAKMNDNGDSGFNHSNLNFGGNNAVNSDYADNAEFVDPGSLRTDSTLHGQDSYGDVNIPLSLRSNLQIRRPMLNSPTMFNNPNTGHPQHGRAVL
;
A
#
# COMPACT_ATOMS: atom_id res chain seq x y z
N MET A 1 41.88 -7.32 -29.13
CA MET A 1 41.74 -7.41 -27.67
C MET A 1 42.83 -6.58 -27.04
N ALA A 2 42.46 -5.49 -26.38
CA ALA A 2 43.38 -4.50 -25.85
C ALA A 2 43.88 -4.91 -24.46
N VAL A 3 45.07 -4.46 -24.11
CA VAL A 3 45.81 -4.72 -22.85
C VAL A 3 45.12 -4.13 -21.60
N SER A 4 43.85 -3.72 -21.71
CA SER A 4 43.05 -3.17 -20.61
C SER A 4 42.50 -4.20 -19.62
N ASP A 5 42.60 -5.50 -19.91
CA ASP A 5 41.99 -6.55 -19.07
C ASP A 5 42.93 -7.18 -18.03
N LEU A 6 44.23 -6.84 -18.01
CA LEU A 6 45.18 -7.39 -17.03
C LEU A 6 45.51 -6.48 -15.83
N SER A 7 45.01 -5.25 -15.78
CA SER A 7 45.27 -4.32 -14.65
C SER A 7 44.30 -4.46 -13.48
N GLY A 8 43.36 -5.41 -13.54
CA GLY A 8 42.30 -5.57 -12.54
C GLY A 8 42.73 -6.04 -11.15
N PHE A 9 44.01 -6.36 -10.91
CA PHE A 9 44.38 -7.07 -9.68
C PHE A 9 44.95 -6.23 -8.53
N LEU A 10 45.59 -5.08 -8.74
CA LEU A 10 46.14 -4.30 -7.62
C LEU A 10 46.32 -2.83 -8.03
N GLN A 11 45.23 -2.10 -8.29
CA GLN A 11 45.36 -0.64 -8.27
C GLN A 11 45.54 -0.24 -6.80
N PRO A 12 46.71 0.32 -6.40
CA PRO A 12 46.96 0.64 -5.01
C PRO A 12 45.90 1.63 -4.54
N ARG A 13 45.25 1.29 -3.42
CA ARG A 13 44.22 2.13 -2.82
C ARG A 13 44.84 3.48 -2.50
N ILE A 14 44.27 4.55 -3.04
CA ILE A 14 44.71 5.92 -2.74
C ILE A 14 44.47 6.16 -1.25
N ASP A 15 45.44 6.79 -0.60
CA ASP A 15 45.29 7.14 0.80
C ASP A 15 44.05 8.04 1.00
N ALA A 16 43.35 7.84 2.12
CA ALA A 16 42.08 8.51 2.37
C ALA A 16 42.24 10.03 2.38
N ASP A 17 43.35 10.54 2.94
CA ASP A 17 43.59 11.98 3.06
C ASP A 17 44.02 12.58 1.71
N GLU A 18 44.82 11.84 0.93
CA GLU A 18 45.19 12.22 -0.43
C GLU A 18 43.95 12.36 -1.33
N ARG A 19 43.03 11.40 -1.26
CA ARG A 19 41.76 11.45 -2.00
C ARG A 19 40.95 12.71 -1.66
N VAL A 20 40.84 13.06 -0.38
CA VAL A 20 40.10 14.25 0.07
C VAL A 20 40.74 15.54 -0.43
N ASN A 21 42.06 15.66 -0.33
CA ASN A 21 42.79 16.83 -0.80
C ASN A 21 42.65 17.00 -2.32
N LEU A 22 42.76 15.90 -3.07
CA LEU A 22 42.66 15.90 -4.52
C LEU A 22 41.23 16.23 -4.98
N LEU A 23 40.19 15.67 -4.33
CA LEU A 23 38.80 16.01 -4.60
C LEU A 23 38.48 17.46 -4.26
N SER A 24 38.94 17.92 -3.10
CA SER A 24 38.67 19.29 -2.63
C SER A 24 39.35 20.34 -3.51
N SER A 25 40.60 20.08 -3.91
CA SER A 25 41.35 20.92 -4.85
C SER A 25 40.70 20.96 -6.23
N LYS A 26 40.27 19.81 -6.77
CA LYS A 26 39.69 19.72 -8.13
C LYS A 26 38.31 20.37 -8.22
N PHE A 27 37.49 20.24 -7.19
CA PHE A 27 36.08 20.65 -7.24
C PHE A 27 35.78 21.93 -6.44
N GLY A 28 36.73 22.44 -5.65
CA GLY A 28 36.54 23.64 -4.83
C GLY A 28 35.49 23.45 -3.72
N ILE A 29 35.28 22.22 -3.28
CA ILE A 29 34.33 21.86 -2.21
C ILE A 29 35.06 21.14 -1.09
N LYS A 30 34.46 21.12 0.11
CA LYS A 30 34.93 20.26 1.20
C LYS A 30 34.43 18.83 0.96
N ALA A 31 35.25 17.99 0.34
CA ALA A 31 34.92 16.58 0.13
C ALA A 31 35.23 15.79 1.40
N ASP A 32 34.30 14.96 1.85
CA ASP A 32 34.48 14.12 3.04
C ASP A 32 34.37 12.63 2.67
N ASN A 33 35.29 11.81 3.15
CA ASN A 33 35.20 10.36 3.01
C ASN A 33 34.03 9.78 3.82
N PRO A 34 33.54 8.57 3.48
CA PRO A 34 32.60 7.84 4.31
C PRO A 34 33.15 7.62 5.73
N ASP A 35 32.36 7.94 6.75
CA ASP A 35 32.79 7.89 8.15
C ASP A 35 31.78 7.20 9.09
N SER A 36 32.02 7.32 10.40
CA SER A 36 31.13 6.77 11.43
C SER A 36 29.74 7.39 11.42
N GLY A 37 29.60 8.66 11.01
CA GLY A 37 28.32 9.34 10.84
C GLY A 37 27.49 8.74 9.71
N ASP A 38 28.11 8.38 8.58
CA ASP A 38 27.43 7.64 7.51
C ASP A 38 26.93 6.28 7.99
N THR A 39 27.77 5.56 8.75
CA THR A 39 27.43 4.25 9.31
C THR A 39 26.25 4.34 10.29
N ILE A 40 26.27 5.32 11.19
CA ILE A 40 25.16 5.60 12.12
C ILE A 40 23.88 5.94 11.34
N THR A 41 23.99 6.78 10.31
CA THR A 41 22.86 7.15 9.46
C THR A 41 22.24 5.92 8.79
N ILE A 42 23.06 5.03 8.23
CA ILE A 42 22.60 3.76 7.65
C ILE A 42 21.88 2.92 8.72
N ALA A 43 22.48 2.74 9.89
CA ALA A 43 21.91 1.92 10.95
C ALA A 43 20.56 2.46 11.45
N VAL A 44 20.45 3.77 11.70
CA VAL A 44 19.21 4.42 12.13
C VAL A 44 18.13 4.33 11.06
N CYS A 45 18.44 4.69 9.83
CA CYS A 45 17.48 4.60 8.72
C CYS A 45 17.03 3.15 8.46
N GLY A 46 17.96 2.20 8.53
CA GLY A 46 17.66 0.76 8.46
C GLY A 46 16.74 0.31 9.60
N GLY A 47 16.95 0.82 10.82
CA GLY A 47 16.08 0.58 11.97
C GLY A 47 14.64 1.07 11.74
N VAL A 48 14.45 2.24 11.12
CA VAL A 48 13.12 2.75 10.74
C VAL A 48 12.44 1.81 9.74
N TYR A 49 13.16 1.33 8.72
CA TYR A 49 12.63 0.33 7.80
C TYR A 49 12.30 -1.00 8.48
N GLY A 50 13.09 -1.42 9.48
CA GLY A 50 12.84 -2.60 10.31
C GLY A 50 11.55 -2.47 11.12
N LEU A 51 11.32 -1.31 11.75
CA LEU A 51 10.09 -1.01 12.47
C LEU A 51 8.87 -1.06 11.53
N THR A 52 8.98 -0.48 10.33
CA THR A 52 7.93 -0.56 9.31
C THR A 52 7.69 -2.00 8.83
N ALA A 53 8.74 -2.82 8.72
CA ALA A 53 8.61 -4.25 8.40
C ALA A 53 7.79 -4.99 9.47
N ILE A 54 8.09 -4.76 10.75
CA ILE A 54 7.33 -5.36 11.87
C ILE A 54 5.85 -4.96 11.78
N MET A 55 5.56 -3.69 11.50
CA MET A 55 4.19 -3.20 11.31
C MET A 55 3.48 -3.90 10.13
N VAL A 56 4.16 -4.08 8.99
CA VAL A 56 3.60 -4.79 7.82
C VAL A 56 3.36 -6.27 8.14
N VAL A 57 4.29 -6.94 8.83
CA VAL A 57 4.14 -8.34 9.26
C VAL A 57 2.98 -8.49 10.23
N TYR A 58 2.84 -7.59 11.19
CA TYR A 58 1.71 -7.56 12.11
C TYR A 58 0.38 -7.40 11.37
N ALA A 59 0.33 -6.53 10.35
CA ALA A 59 -0.84 -6.37 9.50
C ALA A 59 -1.19 -7.65 8.73
N TRP A 60 -0.19 -8.43 8.28
CA TRP A 60 -0.41 -9.74 7.66
C TRP A 60 -0.92 -10.78 8.64
N CYS A 61 -0.38 -10.82 9.86
CA CYS A 61 -0.87 -11.71 10.92
C CYS A 61 -2.33 -11.41 11.27
N ASN A 62 -2.74 -10.14 11.18
CA ASN A 62 -4.10 -9.67 11.43
C ASN A 62 -4.90 -9.42 10.13
N TYR A 63 -4.60 -10.14 9.04
CA TYR A 63 -5.23 -9.93 7.74
C TYR A 63 -6.75 -10.13 7.74
N ASN A 64 -7.29 -10.90 8.69
CA ASN A 64 -8.74 -11.10 8.84
C ASN A 64 -9.47 -9.86 9.35
N TYR A 65 -8.77 -8.86 9.87
CA TYR A 65 -9.37 -7.60 10.32
C TYR A 65 -9.81 -6.74 9.13
N ARG A 66 -11.13 -6.51 9.00
CA ARG A 66 -11.76 -5.90 7.82
C ARG A 66 -11.11 -4.56 7.40
N PRO A 67 -10.78 -3.63 8.32
CA PRO A 67 -10.13 -2.37 7.95
C PRO A 67 -8.72 -2.55 7.36
N ILE A 68 -7.93 -3.50 7.85
CA ILE A 68 -6.59 -3.80 7.27
C ILE A 68 -6.75 -4.44 5.89
N LYS A 69 -7.67 -5.40 5.76
CA LYS A 69 -7.96 -6.07 4.49
C LYS A 69 -8.37 -5.07 3.39
N ALA A 70 -9.19 -4.08 3.74
CA ALA A 70 -9.66 -3.04 2.82
C ALA A 70 -8.53 -2.17 2.23
N LYS A 71 -7.40 -2.01 2.95
CA LYS A 71 -6.25 -1.23 2.46
C LYS A 71 -5.46 -1.91 1.33
N GLY A 72 -5.76 -3.16 0.98
CA GLY A 72 -5.05 -3.87 -0.09
C GLY A 72 -3.61 -4.20 0.27
N LEU A 73 -3.42 -5.00 1.32
CA LEU A 73 -2.13 -5.26 1.96
C LEU A 73 -1.03 -5.73 0.99
N SER A 74 -1.37 -6.53 -0.04
CA SER A 74 -0.40 -6.96 -1.06
C SER A 74 0.27 -5.79 -1.78
N TRP A 75 -0.49 -4.75 -2.15
CA TRP A 75 0.06 -3.57 -2.80
C TRP A 75 0.92 -2.75 -1.84
N VAL A 76 0.48 -2.59 -0.58
CA VAL A 76 1.26 -1.90 0.45
C VAL A 76 2.60 -2.60 0.70
N THR A 77 2.62 -3.93 0.76
CA THR A 77 3.85 -4.71 0.89
C THR A 77 4.77 -4.53 -0.32
N CYS A 78 4.23 -4.51 -1.54
CA CYS A 78 5.03 -4.22 -2.73
C CYS A 78 5.63 -2.80 -2.69
N ILE A 79 4.84 -1.80 -2.25
CA ILE A 79 5.32 -0.42 -2.08
C ILE A 79 6.45 -0.39 -1.05
N TYR A 80 6.29 -1.07 0.09
CA TYR A 80 7.33 -1.17 1.12
C TYR A 80 8.62 -1.84 0.59
N ILE A 81 8.50 -2.98 -0.11
CA ILE A 81 9.67 -3.66 -0.69
C ILE A 81 10.38 -2.75 -1.71
N SER A 82 9.64 -2.04 -2.56
CA SER A 82 10.23 -1.09 -3.49
C SER A 82 10.93 0.07 -2.79
N ALA A 83 10.36 0.60 -1.70
CA ALA A 83 11.00 1.62 -0.87
C ALA A 83 12.30 1.11 -0.23
N LEU A 84 12.29 -0.11 0.30
CA LEU A 84 13.47 -0.74 0.91
C LEU A 84 14.60 -0.94 -0.12
N LEU A 85 14.27 -1.44 -1.31
CA LEU A 85 15.25 -1.63 -2.38
C LEU A 85 15.77 -0.30 -2.93
N TRP A 86 14.90 0.72 -3.00
CA TRP A 86 15.30 2.09 -3.31
C TRP A 86 16.25 2.66 -2.24
N TYR A 87 15.98 2.42 -0.95
CA TYR A 87 16.86 2.80 0.15
C TYR A 87 18.24 2.14 0.03
N ILE A 88 18.30 0.84 -0.26
CA ILE A 88 19.58 0.13 -0.51
C ILE A 88 20.34 0.79 -1.67
N GLY A 89 19.63 1.13 -2.76
CA GLY A 89 20.19 1.90 -3.87
C GLY A 89 20.72 3.28 -3.42
N ASN A 90 20.00 3.98 -2.55
CA ASN A 90 20.44 5.26 -2.00
C ASN A 90 21.75 5.14 -1.20
N ILE A 91 21.96 4.06 -0.44
CA ILE A 91 23.23 3.86 0.30
C ILE A 91 24.42 3.86 -0.66
N GLY A 92 24.35 3.04 -1.72
CA GLY A 92 25.45 2.92 -2.70
C GLY A 92 25.67 4.18 -3.54
N THR A 93 24.65 5.03 -3.68
CA THR A 93 24.67 6.13 -4.64
C THR A 93 24.77 7.52 -4.02
N ASN A 94 24.48 7.67 -2.72
CA ASN A 94 24.70 8.90 -1.97
C ASN A 94 26.13 9.01 -1.42
N GLY A 95 26.99 8.01 -1.64
CA GLY A 95 28.38 8.03 -1.21
C GLY A 95 28.58 7.67 0.27
N HIS A 96 27.65 6.90 0.86
CA HIS A 96 27.81 6.43 2.25
C HIS A 96 28.82 5.28 2.39
N MET A 97 29.26 4.68 1.28
CA MET A 97 30.21 3.59 1.27
C MET A 97 31.31 3.83 0.24
N TRP A 98 32.46 3.21 0.48
CA TRP A 98 33.56 3.19 -0.46
C TRP A 98 33.17 2.41 -1.71
N VAL A 99 33.40 2.99 -2.88
CA VAL A 99 33.02 2.42 -4.18
C VAL A 99 34.05 1.38 -4.61
N THR A 100 34.14 0.30 -3.84
CA THR A 100 35.08 -0.83 -4.01
C THR A 100 34.31 -2.15 -4.12
N GLY A 101 34.92 -3.18 -4.71
CA GLY A 101 34.29 -4.49 -4.86
C GLY A 101 32.95 -4.39 -5.60
N ALA A 102 31.89 -5.00 -5.07
CA ALA A 102 30.56 -4.96 -5.70
C ALA A 102 30.00 -3.54 -5.92
N TRP A 103 30.45 -2.55 -5.14
CA TRP A 103 30.01 -1.16 -5.27
C TRP A 103 30.59 -0.45 -6.50
N MET A 104 31.67 -0.98 -7.10
CA MET A 104 32.25 -0.45 -8.34
C MET A 104 31.32 -0.56 -9.55
N HIS A 105 30.30 -1.43 -9.49
CA HIS A 105 29.29 -1.59 -10.54
C HIS A 105 28.22 -0.49 -10.47
N CYS A 106 28.64 0.75 -10.71
CA CYS A 106 27.82 1.96 -10.58
C CYS A 106 26.47 1.90 -11.31
N LYS A 107 26.42 1.31 -12.52
CA LYS A 107 25.17 1.16 -13.29
C LYS A 107 24.14 0.30 -12.55
N VAL A 108 24.58 -0.78 -11.89
CA VAL A 108 23.68 -1.66 -11.12
C VAL A 108 23.04 -0.88 -9.98
N TRP A 109 23.84 -0.19 -9.17
CA TRP A 109 23.33 0.53 -8.00
C TRP A 109 22.49 1.77 -8.38
N ILE A 110 22.92 2.53 -9.39
CA ILE A 110 22.22 3.76 -9.80
C ILE A 110 20.99 3.46 -10.64
N ILE A 111 21.12 2.66 -11.69
CA ILE A 111 20.00 2.44 -12.63
C ILE A 111 19.01 1.44 -12.02
N TRP A 112 19.49 0.29 -11.54
CA TRP A 112 18.62 -0.81 -11.13
C TRP A 112 18.15 -0.74 -9.68
N PHE A 113 19.00 -0.31 -8.74
CA PHE A 113 18.55 -0.20 -7.35
C PHE A 113 17.92 1.16 -7.06
N ARG A 114 18.58 2.25 -7.46
CA ARG A 114 18.07 3.59 -7.16
C ARG A 114 16.93 4.00 -8.08
N VAL A 115 17.16 4.08 -9.39
CA VAL A 115 16.18 4.65 -10.35
C VAL A 115 14.97 3.71 -10.52
N LEU A 116 15.19 2.44 -10.85
CA LEU A 116 14.10 1.50 -11.08
C LEU A 116 13.16 1.39 -9.88
N PHE A 117 13.67 1.17 -8.67
CA PHE A 117 12.79 0.99 -7.52
C PHE A 117 12.13 2.29 -7.04
N CYS A 118 12.75 3.46 -7.28
CA CYS A 118 12.06 4.73 -7.10
C CYS A 118 10.86 4.87 -8.07
N TYR A 119 11.02 4.43 -9.31
CA TYR A 119 9.94 4.45 -10.31
C TYR A 119 8.87 3.41 -10.02
N VAL A 120 9.27 2.20 -9.63
CA VAL A 120 8.34 1.14 -9.18
C VAL A 120 7.56 1.61 -7.96
N PHE A 121 8.20 2.28 -7.00
CA PHE A 121 7.53 2.86 -5.84
C PHE A 121 6.43 3.86 -6.26
N ALA A 122 6.75 4.82 -7.14
CA ALA A 122 5.75 5.75 -7.66
C ALA A 122 4.64 5.01 -8.44
N SER A 123 5.01 4.04 -9.27
CA SER A 123 4.09 3.27 -10.11
C SER A 123 3.10 2.43 -9.31
N LEU A 124 3.54 1.83 -8.21
CA LEU A 124 2.67 1.08 -7.31
C LEU A 124 1.67 2.01 -6.60
N ASN A 125 2.05 3.25 -6.29
CA ASN A 125 1.12 4.27 -5.80
C ASN A 125 0.11 4.69 -6.89
N ILE A 126 0.54 4.84 -8.16
CA ILE A 126 -0.38 5.05 -9.29
C ILE A 126 -1.41 3.92 -9.37
N VAL A 127 -0.97 2.66 -9.34
CA VAL A 127 -1.85 1.49 -9.41
C VAL A 127 -2.83 1.47 -8.23
N ARG A 128 -2.37 1.83 -7.03
CA ARG A 128 -3.23 1.99 -5.85
C ARG A 128 -4.31 3.06 -6.09
N PHE A 129 -3.94 4.28 -6.48
CA PHE A 129 -4.91 5.35 -6.72
C PHE A 129 -5.86 5.04 -7.87
N TYR A 130 -5.37 4.39 -8.92
CA TYR A 130 -6.20 3.89 -10.02
C TYR A 130 -7.21 2.83 -9.55
N SER A 131 -6.80 1.94 -8.64
CA SER A 131 -7.73 0.97 -8.04
C SER A 131 -8.86 1.65 -7.27
N LEU A 132 -8.55 2.72 -6.52
CA LEU A 132 -9.53 3.51 -5.78
C LEU A 132 -10.47 4.25 -6.75
N ASP A 133 -9.95 4.89 -7.80
CA ASP A 133 -10.75 5.59 -8.81
C ASP A 133 -11.72 4.62 -9.49
N ARG A 134 -11.24 3.42 -9.83
CA ARG A 134 -12.06 2.41 -10.49
C ARG A 134 -13.18 1.87 -9.60
N VAL A 135 -12.90 1.64 -8.32
CA VAL A 135 -13.91 1.14 -7.38
C VAL A 135 -14.94 2.23 -7.04
N PHE A 136 -14.47 3.44 -6.69
CA PHE A 136 -15.35 4.47 -6.14
C PHE A 136 -15.99 5.36 -7.22
N ASN A 137 -15.22 5.86 -8.19
CA ASN A 137 -15.74 6.75 -9.22
C ASN A 137 -16.40 5.98 -10.36
N GLN A 138 -15.75 4.91 -10.84
CA GLN A 138 -16.26 4.15 -11.99
C GLN A 138 -17.27 3.08 -11.59
N LYS A 139 -17.42 2.78 -10.29
CA LYS A 139 -18.30 1.72 -9.76
C LYS A 139 -18.04 0.35 -10.41
N LYS A 140 -16.81 0.10 -10.90
CA LYS A 140 -16.42 -1.14 -11.57
C LYS A 140 -15.62 -2.01 -10.62
N PRO A 141 -15.87 -3.33 -10.56
CA PRO A 141 -15.07 -4.21 -9.73
C PRO A 141 -13.61 -4.19 -10.21
N PHE A 142 -12.71 -4.01 -9.25
CA PHE A 142 -11.28 -4.10 -9.50
C PHE A 142 -10.82 -5.54 -9.30
N THR A 143 -10.96 -6.34 -10.36
CA THR A 143 -10.58 -7.75 -10.30
C THR A 143 -9.07 -7.91 -10.12
N ARG A 144 -8.65 -8.97 -9.41
CA ARG A 144 -7.23 -9.30 -9.19
C ARG A 144 -6.43 -9.33 -10.49
N ARG A 145 -7.01 -9.87 -11.56
CA ARG A 145 -6.36 -9.93 -12.89
C ARG A 145 -6.14 -8.54 -13.47
N SER A 146 -7.15 -7.67 -13.47
CA SER A 146 -7.00 -6.31 -14.01
C SER A 146 -5.97 -5.50 -13.22
N SER A 147 -5.91 -5.70 -11.90
CA SER A 147 -4.92 -5.07 -11.04
C SER A 147 -3.50 -5.49 -11.36
N LEU A 148 -3.29 -6.80 -11.57
CA LEU A 148 -1.98 -7.34 -11.92
C LEU A 148 -1.53 -6.86 -13.30
N ILE A 149 -2.44 -6.81 -14.28
CA ILE A 149 -2.13 -6.30 -15.62
C ILE A 149 -1.73 -4.81 -15.55
N ALA A 150 -2.50 -3.98 -14.84
CA ALA A 150 -2.17 -2.57 -14.67
C ALA A 150 -0.79 -2.40 -13.99
N GLY A 151 -0.52 -3.15 -12.93
CA GLY A 151 0.79 -3.14 -12.26
C GLY A 151 1.94 -3.59 -13.18
N ALA A 152 1.75 -4.69 -13.91
CA ALA A 152 2.74 -5.24 -14.82
C ALA A 152 3.09 -4.26 -15.94
N ILE A 153 2.10 -3.58 -16.53
CA ILE A 153 2.32 -2.58 -17.59
C ILE A 153 3.19 -1.43 -17.08
N VAL A 154 2.85 -0.83 -15.94
CA VAL A 154 3.61 0.33 -15.44
C VAL A 154 5.02 -0.09 -14.99
N ILE A 155 5.17 -1.25 -14.37
CA ILE A 155 6.50 -1.80 -14.02
C ILE A 155 7.34 -2.07 -15.28
N LEU A 156 6.75 -2.67 -16.32
CA LEU A 156 7.44 -2.98 -17.58
C LEU A 156 7.98 -1.71 -18.24
N ILE A 157 7.22 -0.61 -18.24
CA ILE A 157 7.68 0.69 -18.76
C ILE A 157 8.95 1.15 -18.03
N ASN A 158 9.00 1.03 -16.71
CA ASN A 158 10.19 1.42 -15.93
C ASN A 158 11.39 0.50 -16.17
N VAL A 159 11.14 -0.81 -16.35
CA VAL A 159 12.20 -1.77 -16.70
C VAL A 159 12.76 -1.46 -18.08
N VAL A 160 11.91 -1.16 -19.07
CA VAL A 160 12.34 -0.74 -20.42
C VAL A 160 13.17 0.55 -20.33
N TYR A 161 12.74 1.53 -19.55
CA TYR A 161 13.53 2.75 -19.32
C TYR A 161 14.94 2.43 -18.78
N CYS A 162 15.04 1.54 -17.78
CA CYS A 162 16.32 1.14 -17.19
C CYS A 162 17.19 0.35 -18.18
N LEU A 163 16.59 -0.55 -18.96
CA LEU A 163 17.28 -1.31 -20.00
C LEU A 163 17.87 -0.38 -21.08
N VAL A 164 17.09 0.57 -21.57
CA VAL A 164 17.57 1.57 -22.54
C VAL A 164 18.76 2.33 -21.96
N ASN A 165 18.68 2.80 -20.72
CA ASN A 165 19.79 3.52 -20.07
C ASN A 165 21.01 2.63 -19.77
N GLN A 166 20.82 1.33 -19.55
CA GLN A 166 21.91 0.36 -19.41
C GLN A 166 22.71 0.23 -20.71
N LEU A 167 22.01 0.22 -21.86
CA LEU A 167 22.59 0.07 -23.19
C LEU A 167 23.25 1.35 -23.72
N ILE A 168 22.87 2.53 -23.20
CA ILE A 168 23.52 3.79 -23.56
C ILE A 168 24.96 3.83 -23.01
N SER A 169 25.87 4.38 -23.82
CA SER A 169 27.29 4.56 -23.49
C SER A 169 27.51 5.24 -22.14
N ASP A 170 28.51 4.77 -21.39
CA ASP A 170 28.84 5.24 -20.04
C ASP A 170 29.15 6.75 -19.98
N SER A 171 29.70 7.31 -21.06
CA SER A 171 29.97 8.75 -21.19
C SER A 171 28.72 9.64 -21.15
N ARG A 172 27.54 9.07 -21.42
CA ARG A 172 26.25 9.77 -21.43
C ARG A 172 25.37 9.42 -20.23
N THR A 173 25.69 8.37 -19.48
CA THR A 173 24.88 7.89 -18.35
C THR A 173 25.65 7.91 -17.04
N VAL A 174 26.20 6.76 -16.66
CA VAL A 174 26.88 6.52 -15.41
C VAL A 174 28.21 5.87 -15.74
N LYS A 175 29.29 6.48 -15.24
CA LYS A 175 30.65 5.99 -15.41
C LYS A 175 31.31 5.87 -14.04
N TYR A 176 31.97 4.74 -13.79
CA TYR A 176 32.89 4.63 -12.66
C TYR A 176 34.19 5.39 -12.98
N GLU A 177 34.60 6.30 -12.10
CA GLU A 177 35.84 7.03 -12.24
C GLU A 177 36.87 6.49 -11.24
N PRO A 178 37.83 5.66 -11.69
CA PRO A 178 38.73 4.93 -10.80
C PRO A 178 39.64 5.87 -10.00
N LEU A 179 40.02 7.02 -10.56
CA LEU A 179 40.89 7.99 -9.90
C LEU A 179 40.30 8.55 -8.59
N PHE A 180 38.98 8.60 -8.47
CA PHE A 180 38.31 9.16 -7.29
C PHE A 180 37.57 8.10 -6.48
N GLU A 181 37.50 6.86 -6.98
CA GLU A 181 36.60 5.82 -6.49
C GLU A 181 35.17 6.35 -6.31
N VAL A 182 34.62 6.99 -7.36
CA VAL A 182 33.24 7.52 -7.36
C VAL A 182 32.48 7.14 -8.62
N CYS A 183 31.17 7.02 -8.48
CA CYS A 183 30.26 6.90 -9.61
C CYS A 183 29.90 8.30 -10.12
N ASN A 184 30.45 8.67 -11.28
CA ASN A 184 30.07 9.91 -11.94
C ASN A 184 28.77 9.72 -12.72
N VAL A 185 27.78 10.53 -12.38
CA VAL A 185 26.46 10.54 -13.04
C VAL A 185 26.36 11.80 -13.87
N THR A 186 26.16 11.65 -15.19
CA THR A 186 26.06 12.78 -16.11
C THR A 186 24.84 13.63 -15.81
N GLN A 187 24.95 14.95 -16.04
CA GLN A 187 23.85 15.88 -15.79
C GLN A 187 22.62 15.58 -16.66
N GLY A 188 22.83 15.19 -17.92
CA GLY A 188 21.74 14.79 -18.82
C GLY A 188 20.92 13.62 -18.27
N PHE A 189 21.59 12.58 -17.75
CA PHE A 189 20.91 11.44 -17.14
C PHE A 189 20.14 11.84 -15.87
N ARG A 190 20.73 12.70 -15.02
CA ARG A 190 20.04 13.22 -13.82
C ARG A 190 18.75 13.97 -14.17
N ILE A 191 18.82 14.88 -15.15
CA ILE A 191 17.66 15.66 -15.59
C ILE A 191 16.59 14.76 -16.20
N ALA A 192 16.97 13.82 -17.07
CA ALA A 192 16.02 12.86 -17.66
C ALA A 192 15.35 11.99 -16.58
N ALA A 193 16.13 11.52 -15.60
CA ALA A 193 15.61 10.72 -14.51
C ALA A 193 14.63 11.51 -13.62
N LEU A 194 14.95 12.77 -13.31
CA LEU A 194 14.07 13.67 -12.56
C LEU A 194 12.80 14.01 -13.34
N ALA A 195 12.91 14.35 -14.62
CA ALA A 195 11.76 14.66 -15.47
C ALA A 195 10.78 13.48 -15.53
N THR A 196 11.30 12.26 -15.68
CA THR A 196 10.49 11.03 -15.66
C THR A 196 9.80 10.85 -14.30
N GLN A 197 10.50 11.12 -13.20
CA GLN A 197 9.91 11.09 -11.85
C GLN A 197 8.77 12.11 -11.69
N TRP A 198 8.94 13.33 -12.19
CA TRP A 198 7.90 14.37 -12.19
C TRP A 198 6.67 13.93 -12.99
N ILE A 199 6.86 13.31 -14.15
CA ILE A 199 5.75 12.79 -14.98
C ILE A 199 4.96 11.72 -14.22
N LEU A 200 5.63 10.77 -13.57
CA LEU A 200 4.96 9.73 -12.77
C LEU A 200 4.11 10.34 -11.65
N TRP A 201 4.64 11.33 -10.91
CA TRP A 201 3.90 11.98 -9.84
C TRP A 201 2.83 12.94 -10.33
N ALA A 202 2.99 13.57 -11.50
CA ALA A 202 1.92 14.31 -12.15
C ALA A 202 0.73 13.38 -12.47
N CYS A 203 1.00 12.15 -12.94
CA CYS A 203 -0.05 11.14 -13.14
C CYS A 203 -0.76 10.78 -11.83
N CYS A 204 -0.03 10.63 -10.71
CA CYS A 204 -0.64 10.49 -9.38
C CYS A 204 -1.54 11.69 -9.03
N GLY A 205 -1.06 12.92 -9.29
CA GLY A 205 -1.82 14.14 -9.03
C GLY A 205 -3.15 14.18 -9.80
N VAL A 206 -3.14 13.78 -11.08
CA VAL A 206 -4.37 13.66 -11.90
C VAL A 206 -5.33 12.63 -11.30
N LEU A 207 -4.83 11.47 -10.87
CA LEU A 207 -5.68 10.46 -10.23
C LEU A 207 -6.27 10.98 -8.91
N ILE A 208 -5.46 11.59 -8.05
CA ILE A 208 -5.93 12.16 -6.77
C ILE A 208 -6.97 13.26 -7.01
N TYR A 209 -6.77 14.10 -8.02
CA TYR A 209 -7.76 15.10 -8.41
C TYR A 209 -9.10 14.45 -8.79
N ARG A 210 -9.07 13.31 -9.51
CA ARG A 210 -10.30 12.54 -9.78
C ARG A 210 -10.92 11.94 -8.51
N LEU A 211 -10.11 11.56 -7.53
CA LEU A 211 -10.59 11.02 -6.24
C LEU A 211 -11.26 12.07 -5.34
N ARG A 212 -11.21 13.37 -5.66
CA ARG A 212 -11.75 14.45 -4.81
C ARG A 212 -13.25 14.35 -4.51
N ASN A 213 -14.01 13.68 -5.38
CA ASN A 213 -15.46 13.54 -5.26
C ASN A 213 -15.89 12.28 -4.49
N ILE A 214 -14.95 11.48 -3.98
CA ILE A 214 -15.27 10.27 -3.23
C ILE A 214 -15.78 10.66 -1.85
N GLN A 215 -16.92 10.08 -1.46
CA GLN A 215 -17.54 10.33 -0.16
C GLN A 215 -16.59 9.97 0.99
N SER A 216 -16.59 10.84 2.00
CA SER A 216 -15.53 11.00 3.02
C SER A 216 -15.28 9.81 3.95
N SER A 217 -16.07 8.73 3.90
CA SER A 217 -16.19 7.81 5.04
C SER A 217 -15.01 6.87 5.24
N PHE A 218 -14.16 6.74 4.22
CA PHE A 218 -12.93 5.96 4.32
C PHE A 218 -11.69 6.77 4.65
N ASN A 219 -11.78 8.11 4.72
CA ASN A 219 -10.62 9.00 4.87
C ASN A 219 -9.52 8.82 3.79
N GLU A 220 -9.72 7.96 2.78
CA GLU A 220 -8.74 7.58 1.76
C GLU A 220 -8.32 8.78 0.91
N PHE A 221 -9.21 9.74 0.66
CA PHE A 221 -8.85 10.96 -0.04
C PHE A 221 -7.85 11.80 0.76
N ARG A 222 -8.08 11.99 2.07
CA ARG A 222 -7.16 12.76 2.93
C ARG A 222 -5.81 12.05 3.07
N GLU A 223 -5.83 10.72 3.21
CA GLU A 223 -4.61 9.91 3.22
C GLU A 223 -3.84 10.04 1.88
N SER A 224 -4.54 9.92 0.75
CA SER A 224 -3.95 10.07 -0.59
C SER A 224 -3.37 11.47 -0.81
N MET A 225 -4.07 12.51 -0.34
CA MET A 225 -3.59 13.88 -0.39
C MET A 225 -2.34 14.07 0.48
N ALA A 226 -2.32 13.52 1.70
CA ALA A 226 -1.15 13.58 2.57
C ALA A 226 0.07 12.88 1.95
N ILE A 227 -0.12 11.70 1.35
CA ILE A 227 0.92 10.98 0.59
C ILE A 227 1.47 11.86 -0.55
N PHE A 228 0.58 12.51 -1.29
CA PHE A 228 0.97 13.38 -2.40
C PHE A 228 1.76 14.60 -1.94
N VAL A 229 1.34 15.27 -0.86
CA VAL A 229 2.05 16.42 -0.29
C VAL A 229 3.45 16.04 0.17
N VAL A 230 3.59 14.94 0.93
CA VAL A 230 4.89 14.40 1.38
C VAL A 230 5.80 14.14 0.18
N THR A 231 5.24 13.58 -0.88
CA THR A 231 5.99 13.23 -2.08
C THR A 231 6.42 14.44 -2.89
N ILE A 232 5.54 15.43 -3.09
CA ILE A 232 5.89 16.65 -3.82
C ILE A 232 6.97 17.42 -3.07
N ALA A 233 6.91 17.47 -1.73
CA ALA A 233 7.98 18.04 -0.91
C ALA A 233 9.32 17.31 -1.13
N LEU A 234 9.30 15.97 -1.15
CA LEU A 234 10.50 15.15 -1.42
C LEU A 234 11.03 15.36 -2.83
N LEU A 235 10.16 15.52 -3.82
CA LEU A 235 10.53 15.71 -5.22
C LEU A 235 11.14 17.09 -5.47
N ILE A 236 10.62 18.13 -4.81
CA ILE A 236 11.21 19.47 -4.79
C ILE A 236 12.59 19.43 -4.14
N GLU A 237 12.71 18.82 -2.95
CA GLU A 237 14.00 18.64 -2.27
C GLU A 237 15.00 17.91 -3.17
N SER A 238 14.60 16.80 -3.78
CA SER A 238 15.45 16.03 -4.69
C SER A 238 15.89 16.87 -5.89
N THR A 239 14.97 17.63 -6.49
CA THR A 239 15.26 18.50 -7.64
C THR A 239 16.29 19.55 -7.26
N VAL A 240 16.11 20.22 -6.11
CA VAL A 240 17.08 21.21 -5.60
C VAL A 240 18.44 20.54 -5.34
N THR A 241 18.45 19.39 -4.65
CA THR A 241 19.67 18.65 -4.33
C THR A 241 20.46 18.26 -5.58
N TYR A 242 19.82 17.73 -6.62
CA TYR A 242 20.52 17.28 -7.82
C TYR A 242 20.94 18.39 -8.78
N ILE A 243 20.13 19.45 -8.89
CA ILE A 243 20.38 20.54 -9.85
C ILE A 243 21.34 21.56 -9.26
N HIS A 244 21.14 21.96 -8.00
CA HIS A 244 21.94 23.00 -7.36
C HIS A 244 23.25 22.44 -6.79
N TYR A 245 23.21 21.25 -6.16
CA TYR A 245 24.39 20.66 -5.51
C TYR A 245 24.95 19.51 -6.36
N LYS A 246 25.68 19.85 -7.43
CA LYS A 246 26.23 18.87 -8.38
C LYS A 246 27.05 17.76 -7.71
N TYR A 247 27.73 18.07 -6.62
CA TYR A 247 28.64 17.18 -5.88
C TYR A 247 28.13 16.82 -4.49
N TYR A 248 26.81 16.86 -4.26
CA TYR A 248 26.22 16.60 -2.93
C TYR A 248 26.62 15.24 -2.32
N THR A 249 26.99 14.26 -3.14
CA THR A 249 27.46 12.93 -2.69
C THR A 249 28.81 12.99 -1.98
N LEU A 250 29.61 14.03 -2.24
CA LEU A 250 30.92 14.25 -1.62
C LEU A 250 30.81 15.09 -0.33
N GLU A 251 29.74 15.85 -0.17
CA GLU A 251 29.49 16.67 1.02
C GLU A 251 28.74 15.87 2.09
N LYS A 252 29.39 15.58 3.23
CA LYS A 252 28.83 14.72 4.30
C LYS A 252 27.43 15.13 4.75
N ASN A 253 27.24 16.41 5.06
CA ASN A 253 25.97 16.91 5.58
C ASN A 253 24.83 16.73 4.58
N ARG A 254 25.10 16.94 3.29
CA ARG A 254 24.09 16.84 2.22
C ARG A 254 23.71 15.40 1.93
N ARG A 255 24.67 14.47 1.85
CA ARG A 255 24.36 13.05 1.65
C ARG A 255 23.56 12.45 2.82
N ILE A 256 23.91 12.80 4.06
CA ILE A 256 23.17 12.37 5.26
C ILE A 256 21.75 12.93 5.24
N GLN A 257 21.61 14.25 5.03
CA GLN A 257 20.31 14.91 4.96
C GLN A 257 19.42 14.25 3.90
N LYS A 258 19.96 14.01 2.69
CA LYS A 258 19.21 13.40 1.59
C LYS A 258 18.67 12.02 1.96
N THR A 259 19.52 11.16 2.54
CA THR A 259 19.14 9.80 2.93
C THR A 259 18.12 9.79 4.06
N ILE A 260 18.23 10.69 5.03
CA ILE A 260 17.25 10.83 6.11
C ILE A 260 15.88 11.27 5.54
N MET A 261 15.86 12.29 4.67
CA MET A 261 14.62 12.78 4.06
C MET A 261 13.93 11.71 3.22
N ASP A 262 14.69 10.99 2.39
CA ASP A 262 14.16 9.86 1.60
C ASP A 262 13.58 8.77 2.50
N THR A 263 14.28 8.43 3.60
CA THR A 263 13.85 7.41 4.55
C THR A 263 12.57 7.82 5.29
N ILE A 264 12.50 9.05 5.79
CA ILE A 264 11.32 9.54 6.50
C ILE A 264 10.12 9.57 5.56
N ALA A 265 10.26 10.16 4.37
CA ALA A 265 9.15 10.30 3.44
C ALA A 265 8.60 8.94 2.98
N SER A 266 9.47 8.00 2.59
CA SER A 266 9.07 6.66 2.16
C SER A 266 8.37 5.85 3.26
N ASN A 267 8.88 5.89 4.50
CA ASN A 267 8.25 5.20 5.63
C ASN A 267 6.94 5.88 6.05
N LEU A 268 6.91 7.22 6.06
CA LEU A 268 5.70 8.00 6.37
C LEU A 268 4.56 7.65 5.41
N ILE A 269 4.84 7.44 4.12
CA ILE A 269 3.83 7.00 3.14
C ILE A 269 3.23 5.65 3.55
N ILE A 270 4.04 4.67 3.95
CA ILE A 270 3.55 3.37 4.42
C ILE A 270 2.72 3.54 5.71
N TRP A 271 3.20 4.35 6.64
CA TRP A 271 2.53 4.61 7.92
C TRP A 271 1.19 5.34 7.74
N LEU A 272 1.09 6.26 6.77
CA LEU A 272 -0.17 6.92 6.43
C LEU A 272 -1.22 5.92 5.91
N ILE A 273 -0.80 4.86 5.20
CA ILE A 273 -1.73 3.86 4.65
C ILE A 273 -2.19 2.85 5.71
N ILE A 274 -1.26 2.28 6.49
CA ILE A 274 -1.54 1.15 7.40
C ILE A 274 -1.33 1.44 8.88
N GLY A 275 -0.64 2.52 9.25
CA GLY A 275 -0.29 2.81 10.65
C GLY A 275 -1.52 2.99 11.53
N TYR A 276 -2.50 3.78 11.07
CA TYR A 276 -3.75 4.00 11.79
C TYR A 276 -4.59 2.71 12.01
N PRO A 277 -4.91 1.89 10.97
CA PRO A 277 -5.66 0.66 11.19
C PRO A 277 -4.88 -0.39 12.01
N VAL A 278 -3.55 -0.45 11.90
CA VAL A 278 -2.72 -1.31 12.76
C VAL A 278 -2.82 -0.87 14.22
N PHE A 279 -2.62 0.41 14.50
CA PHE A 279 -2.76 0.96 15.86
C PHE A 279 -4.14 0.65 16.45
N MET A 280 -5.21 0.91 15.70
CA MET A 280 -6.57 0.62 16.15
C MET A 280 -6.83 -0.86 16.36
N SER A 281 -6.22 -1.74 15.57
CA SER A 281 -6.36 -3.18 15.76
C SER A 281 -5.68 -3.69 17.04
N ILE A 282 -4.62 -3.03 17.52
CA ILE A 282 -3.92 -3.38 18.76
C ILE A 282 -4.73 -2.91 19.96
N PHE A 283 -5.14 -1.64 19.98
CA PHE A 283 -5.67 -1.01 21.19
C PHE A 283 -7.20 -1.00 21.28
N ARG A 284 -7.92 -0.94 20.16
CA ARG A 284 -9.38 -0.70 20.12
C ARG A 284 -10.08 -1.48 19.00
N ARG A 285 -9.74 -2.75 18.86
CA ARG A 285 -10.15 -3.60 17.74
C ARG A 285 -11.66 -3.58 17.48
N HIS A 286 -12.47 -3.93 18.48
CA HIS A 286 -13.93 -4.05 18.32
C HIS A 286 -14.62 -2.69 18.13
N GLU A 287 -14.20 -1.67 18.87
CA GLU A 287 -14.77 -0.33 18.78
C GLU A 287 -14.53 0.28 17.39
N PHE A 288 -13.32 0.12 16.85
CA PHE A 288 -12.97 0.64 15.53
C PHE A 288 -13.69 -0.12 14.42
N GLU A 289 -13.79 -1.45 14.50
CA GLU A 289 -14.53 -2.24 13.52
C GLU A 289 -16.02 -1.87 13.50
N ARG A 290 -16.65 -1.70 14.66
CA ARG A 290 -18.05 -1.24 14.74
C ARG A 290 -18.22 0.15 14.11
N LYS A 291 -17.40 1.12 14.50
CA LYS A 291 -17.42 2.48 13.92
C LYS A 291 -17.19 2.47 12.40
N TRP A 292 -16.33 1.57 11.92
CA TRP A 292 -16.05 1.42 10.49
C TRP A 292 -17.26 0.85 9.74
N ILE A 293 -17.94 -0.16 10.29
CA ILE A 293 -19.18 -0.74 9.73
C ILE A 293 -20.32 0.27 9.74
N GLU A 294 -20.49 1.04 10.82
CA GLU A 294 -21.51 2.09 10.92
C GLU A 294 -21.30 3.18 9.86
N ARG A 295 -20.06 3.63 9.65
CA ARG A 295 -19.73 4.59 8.58
C ARG A 295 -20.04 4.04 7.19
N LEU A 296 -19.74 2.77 6.97
CA LEU A 296 -20.04 2.04 5.75
C LEU A 296 -21.56 1.95 5.47
N ALA A 297 -22.35 1.68 6.51
CA ALA A 297 -23.80 1.61 6.40
C ALA A 297 -24.41 2.99 6.07
N ASN A 298 -23.90 4.05 6.72
CA ASN A 298 -24.39 5.41 6.52
C ASN A 298 -24.12 5.96 5.11
N ASP A 299 -23.05 5.52 4.44
CA ASP A 299 -22.76 5.90 3.04
C ASP A 299 -23.74 5.29 2.03
N ASN A 300 -24.11 4.03 2.25
CA ASN A 300 -25.05 3.35 1.37
C ASN A 300 -26.44 4.02 1.45
N ASN A 301 -26.86 4.42 2.65
CA ASN A 301 -28.16 5.04 2.86
C ASN A 301 -28.27 6.39 2.12
N LYS A 302 -27.25 7.26 2.17
CA LYS A 302 -27.26 8.53 1.43
C LYS A 302 -27.43 8.33 -0.07
N THR A 303 -26.78 7.31 -0.62
CA THR A 303 -26.88 6.99 -2.05
C THR A 303 -28.29 6.49 -2.41
N ALA A 304 -28.95 5.72 -1.53
CA ALA A 304 -30.30 5.23 -1.77
C ALA A 304 -31.36 6.34 -1.75
N TYR A 305 -31.22 7.33 -0.85
CA TYR A 305 -32.19 8.44 -0.76
C TYR A 305 -32.14 9.41 -1.94
N ASP A 306 -30.97 9.63 -2.55
CA ASP A 306 -30.81 10.50 -3.73
C ASP A 306 -31.50 9.96 -5.00
N PHE A 307 -31.77 8.66 -5.09
CA PHE A 307 -32.54 8.09 -6.22
C PHE A 307 -34.06 8.30 -6.09
N THR A 308 -34.56 8.55 -4.88
CA THR A 308 -36.01 8.72 -4.62
C THR A 308 -36.49 10.17 -4.65
N SER A 309 -35.61 11.16 -4.52
CA SER A 309 -36.02 12.58 -4.40
C SER A 309 -36.15 13.35 -5.72
N ASN A 310 -35.71 12.78 -6.85
CA ASN A 310 -35.82 13.39 -8.19
C ASN A 310 -36.96 12.82 -9.05
N GLN A 311 -38.08 12.47 -8.43
CA GLN A 311 -39.32 12.10 -9.12
C GLN A 311 -40.39 13.19 -8.97
N HIS A 312 -40.09 14.38 -9.49
CA HIS A 312 -41.12 15.36 -9.86
C HIS A 312 -41.20 15.46 -11.38
N GLY A 313 -41.96 14.51 -11.90
CA GLY A 313 -42.41 14.38 -13.27
C GLY A 313 -43.40 13.22 -13.31
N THR A 314 -44.62 13.52 -12.85
CA THR A 314 -45.86 12.71 -12.81
C THR A 314 -46.06 11.68 -11.69
N THR A 315 -46.83 12.11 -10.68
CA THR A 315 -48.10 11.49 -10.22
C THR A 315 -48.12 10.01 -9.80
N TYR A 316 -48.56 9.82 -8.55
CA TYR A 316 -49.04 8.59 -7.89
C TYR A 316 -48.00 7.61 -7.32
N ALA A 317 -47.73 7.77 -6.03
CA ALA A 317 -48.00 6.69 -5.07
C ALA A 317 -48.76 7.29 -3.88
N LYS A 318 -49.98 7.76 -4.17
CA LYS A 318 -51.05 7.79 -3.17
C LYS A 318 -51.18 6.32 -2.76
N MET A 319 -50.75 5.95 -1.55
CA MET A 319 -51.24 4.72 -0.93
C MET A 319 -52.76 4.82 -1.01
N ASN A 320 -53.33 3.98 -1.85
CA ASN A 320 -54.76 3.92 -2.05
C ASN A 320 -55.32 3.27 -0.78
N ASP A 321 -55.55 4.11 0.22
CA ASP A 321 -56.30 3.82 1.44
C ASP A 321 -57.80 3.92 1.14
N ASN A 322 -58.20 3.47 -0.05
CA ASN A 322 -59.60 3.24 -0.39
C ASN A 322 -59.85 1.76 -0.17
N GLY A 323 -60.66 1.50 0.84
CA GLY A 323 -61.01 0.17 1.32
C GLY A 323 -61.37 -0.78 0.19
N ASP A 324 -60.64 -1.88 0.15
CA ASP A 324 -61.13 -3.11 -0.43
C ASP A 324 -61.59 -3.98 0.74
N SER A 325 -62.81 -3.72 1.16
CA SER A 325 -63.67 -4.66 1.87
C SER A 325 -63.86 -5.89 0.98
N GLY A 326 -62.94 -6.84 1.06
CA GLY A 326 -62.97 -8.00 0.17
C GLY A 326 -62.04 -9.15 0.50
N PHE A 327 -61.36 -9.16 1.66
CA PHE A 327 -60.73 -10.40 2.13
C PHE A 327 -61.74 -11.23 2.92
N ASN A 328 -62.32 -12.17 2.18
CA ASN A 328 -63.23 -13.20 2.65
C ASN A 328 -62.51 -14.12 3.65
N HIS A 329 -62.51 -13.74 4.93
CA HIS A 329 -62.17 -14.62 6.04
C HIS A 329 -63.26 -15.67 6.19
N SER A 330 -63.20 -16.72 5.38
CA SER A 330 -63.88 -17.97 5.66
C SER A 330 -62.95 -18.84 6.51
N ASN A 331 -63.39 -19.03 7.76
CA ASN A 331 -63.13 -20.20 8.60
C ASN A 331 -61.67 -20.56 8.92
N LEU A 332 -61.09 -19.85 9.89
CA LEU A 332 -60.25 -20.52 10.88
C LEU A 332 -60.85 -20.31 12.26
N ASN A 333 -61.69 -21.28 12.60
CA ASN A 333 -62.33 -21.49 13.88
C ASN A 333 -61.26 -22.00 14.85
N PHE A 334 -60.68 -21.12 15.66
CA PHE A 334 -60.04 -21.50 16.90
C PHE A 334 -60.91 -20.98 18.03
N GLY A 335 -61.71 -21.90 18.57
CA GLY A 335 -62.60 -21.62 19.67
C GLY A 335 -61.86 -21.30 20.95
N GLY A 336 -62.57 -20.56 21.79
CA GLY A 336 -62.60 -20.84 23.21
C GLY A 336 -61.60 -20.07 24.07
N ASN A 337 -62.09 -18.94 24.57
CA ASN A 337 -62.44 -18.75 25.98
C ASN A 337 -61.73 -17.61 26.72
N ASN A 338 -62.60 -16.81 27.34
CA ASN A 338 -62.45 -15.97 28.54
C ASN A 338 -61.67 -14.66 28.31
N ALA A 339 -62.33 -13.50 28.17
CA ALA A 339 -63.21 -12.82 29.14
C ALA A 339 -62.56 -12.63 30.51
N VAL A 340 -61.82 -11.53 30.70
CA VAL A 340 -61.78 -10.76 31.96
C VAL A 340 -61.53 -9.28 31.62
N ASN A 341 -62.56 -8.46 31.86
CA ASN A 341 -62.45 -7.02 32.11
C ASN A 341 -61.64 -6.77 33.38
N SER A 342 -60.79 -5.74 33.39
CA SER A 342 -60.84 -4.75 34.47
C SER A 342 -60.04 -3.50 34.10
N ASP A 343 -60.76 -2.38 34.00
CA ASP A 343 -60.28 -1.08 34.44
C ASP A 343 -59.49 -1.19 35.75
N TYR A 344 -58.37 -0.47 35.90
CA TYR A 344 -58.13 0.35 37.09
C TYR A 344 -56.95 1.31 36.88
N ALA A 345 -57.07 2.41 37.61
CA ALA A 345 -56.35 3.66 37.58
C ALA A 345 -54.89 3.61 38.03
N ASP A 346 -54.18 4.69 37.67
CA ASP A 346 -53.21 5.47 38.45
C ASP A 346 -52.56 4.79 39.68
N ASN A 347 -51.22 4.75 39.69
CA ASN A 347 -50.41 5.30 40.78
C ASN A 347 -48.93 5.33 40.36
N ALA A 348 -48.35 6.52 40.46
CA ALA A 348 -46.92 6.74 40.51
C ALA A 348 -46.36 6.23 41.85
N GLU A 349 -45.21 5.55 41.82
CA GLU A 349 -44.32 5.51 42.98
C GLU A 349 -42.85 5.42 42.57
N PHE A 350 -42.03 6.04 43.40
CA PHE A 350 -40.70 6.56 43.19
C PHE A 350 -39.70 5.73 44.01
N VAL A 351 -38.62 5.28 43.35
CA VAL A 351 -37.27 4.97 43.88
C VAL A 351 -37.07 3.77 44.82
N ASP A 352 -36.18 2.84 44.41
CA ASP A 352 -34.99 2.49 45.22
C ASP A 352 -33.81 2.06 44.32
N PRO A 353 -32.57 2.59 44.50
CA PRO A 353 -31.39 2.22 43.73
C PRO A 353 -30.51 1.26 44.54
N GLY A 354 -30.40 0.01 44.09
CA GLY A 354 -29.33 -0.85 44.58
C GLY A 354 -29.64 -2.33 44.60
N SER A 355 -29.35 -3.03 43.51
CA SER A 355 -28.71 -4.34 43.66
C SER A 355 -27.79 -4.60 42.47
N LEU A 356 -26.50 -4.58 42.76
CA LEU A 356 -25.44 -5.00 41.87
C LEU A 356 -25.54 -6.52 41.76
N ARG A 357 -26.19 -7.01 40.71
CA ARG A 357 -26.26 -8.43 40.38
C ARG A 357 -25.29 -8.70 39.23
N THR A 358 -24.06 -9.04 39.60
CA THR A 358 -23.16 -9.84 38.76
C THR A 358 -23.70 -11.25 38.72
N ASP A 359 -24.08 -11.73 37.54
CA ASP A 359 -23.68 -13.04 37.03
C ASP A 359 -24.44 -13.41 35.75
N SER A 360 -23.76 -14.21 34.93
CA SER A 360 -24.31 -15.11 33.90
C SER A 360 -24.29 -14.58 32.46
N THR A 361 -23.10 -14.68 31.87
CA THR A 361 -22.86 -15.31 30.55
C THR A 361 -24.06 -15.43 29.62
N LEU A 362 -24.28 -14.38 28.82
CA LEU A 362 -25.15 -14.42 27.66
C LEU A 362 -24.38 -15.05 26.49
N HIS A 363 -24.76 -16.28 26.12
CA HIS A 363 -24.57 -16.81 24.77
C HIS A 363 -25.40 -15.97 23.78
N GLY A 364 -24.97 -14.73 23.54
CA GLY A 364 -25.45 -13.89 22.46
C GLY A 364 -24.69 -14.24 21.20
N GLN A 365 -25.10 -15.32 20.54
CA GLN A 365 -24.71 -15.57 19.16
C GLN A 365 -25.49 -14.59 18.28
N ASP A 366 -25.10 -13.30 18.35
CA ASP A 366 -25.60 -12.26 17.47
C ASP A 366 -25.14 -12.60 16.05
N SER A 367 -26.01 -13.33 15.37
CA SER A 367 -26.00 -13.53 13.94
C SER A 367 -26.30 -12.17 13.30
N TYR A 368 -25.34 -11.25 13.34
CA TYR A 368 -25.31 -10.07 12.49
C TYR A 368 -25.27 -10.59 11.06
N GLY A 369 -26.46 -10.73 10.47
CA GLY A 369 -26.62 -11.21 9.12
C GLY A 369 -25.80 -10.32 8.18
N ASP A 370 -24.81 -10.92 7.52
CA ASP A 370 -24.04 -10.34 6.40
C ASP A 370 -24.95 -9.93 5.21
N VAL A 371 -26.28 -10.01 5.35
CA VAL A 371 -27.34 -9.76 4.37
C VAL A 371 -27.39 -8.29 3.91
N ASN A 372 -26.82 -7.35 4.66
CA ASN A 372 -26.83 -5.92 4.31
C ASN A 372 -25.52 -5.37 3.72
N ILE A 373 -24.51 -6.21 3.46
CA ILE A 373 -23.27 -5.77 2.80
C ILE A 373 -23.49 -5.69 1.27
N PRO A 374 -23.23 -4.55 0.59
CA PRO A 374 -23.44 -4.40 -0.85
C PRO A 374 -22.62 -5.41 -1.68
N LEU A 375 -23.18 -5.85 -2.82
CA LEU A 375 -22.61 -6.91 -3.68
C LEU A 375 -21.17 -6.61 -4.14
N SER A 376 -20.83 -5.34 -4.34
CA SER A 376 -19.48 -4.88 -4.73
C SER A 376 -18.43 -5.07 -3.63
N LEU A 377 -18.85 -5.02 -2.36
CA LEU A 377 -18.00 -5.33 -1.20
C LEU A 377 -18.00 -6.83 -0.90
N ARG A 378 -19.12 -7.54 -1.10
CA ARG A 378 -19.18 -9.01 -0.96
C ARG A 378 -18.23 -9.72 -1.91
N SER A 379 -18.18 -9.31 -3.18
CA SER A 379 -17.31 -9.93 -4.18
C SER A 379 -15.81 -9.70 -3.92
N ASN A 380 -15.44 -8.63 -3.21
CA ASN A 380 -14.05 -8.39 -2.79
C ASN A 380 -13.73 -8.98 -1.40
N LEU A 381 -14.73 -9.18 -0.54
CA LEU A 381 -14.56 -9.82 0.77
C LEU A 381 -14.60 -11.36 0.68
N GLN A 382 -15.36 -11.92 -0.27
CA GLN A 382 -15.36 -13.34 -0.64
C GLN A 382 -14.11 -13.72 -1.46
N ILE A 383 -12.93 -13.52 -0.89
CA ILE A 383 -11.80 -14.36 -1.25
C ILE A 383 -12.11 -15.71 -0.62
N ARG A 384 -12.45 -16.69 -1.46
CA ARG A 384 -12.63 -18.11 -1.09
C ARG A 384 -11.68 -18.44 0.05
N ARG A 385 -12.22 -18.85 1.21
CA ARG A 385 -11.44 -19.65 2.15
C ARG A 385 -10.87 -20.79 1.30
N PRO A 386 -9.54 -21.01 1.22
CA PRO A 386 -9.07 -22.29 0.72
C PRO A 386 -9.77 -23.33 1.61
N MET A 387 -10.61 -24.16 1.01
CA MET A 387 -11.07 -25.35 1.69
C MET A 387 -9.79 -26.16 1.95
N LEU A 388 -9.27 -26.05 3.17
CA LEU A 388 -8.38 -27.05 3.71
C LEU A 388 -9.23 -28.32 3.73
N ASN A 389 -9.05 -29.14 2.70
CA ASN A 389 -9.55 -30.50 2.69
C ASN A 389 -8.97 -31.20 3.92
N SER A 390 -9.83 -31.51 4.89
CA SER A 390 -9.54 -32.49 5.91
C SER A 390 -9.19 -33.82 5.23
N PRO A 391 -8.11 -34.51 5.63
CA PRO A 391 -7.77 -35.81 5.09
C PRO A 391 -8.61 -36.87 5.81
N THR A 392 -9.73 -37.25 5.23
CA THR A 392 -10.43 -38.48 5.60
C THR A 392 -10.68 -39.28 4.33
N MET A 393 -9.72 -40.13 3.93
CA MET A 393 -9.97 -41.37 3.16
C MET A 393 -8.69 -42.23 3.14
N PHE A 394 -8.51 -43.06 4.16
CA PHE A 394 -7.90 -44.39 4.00
C PHE A 394 -8.92 -45.39 4.50
N ASN A 395 -9.72 -45.93 3.57
CA ASN A 395 -10.28 -47.26 3.66
C ASN A 395 -10.91 -47.59 2.31
N ASN A 396 -10.22 -48.41 1.53
CA ASN A 396 -10.82 -49.13 0.43
C ASN A 396 -10.26 -50.55 0.43
N PRO A 397 -11.00 -51.54 0.95
CA PRO A 397 -10.73 -52.95 0.71
C PRO A 397 -11.62 -53.39 -0.46
N ASN A 398 -11.06 -53.53 -1.66
CA ASN A 398 -11.61 -54.40 -2.72
C ASN A 398 -10.68 -54.43 -3.92
N THR A 399 -9.68 -55.29 -3.87
CA THR A 399 -8.92 -55.73 -5.05
C THR A 399 -9.57 -56.99 -5.62
N GLY A 400 -10.51 -56.76 -6.53
CA GLY A 400 -10.98 -57.78 -7.46
C GLY A 400 -10.03 -57.88 -8.66
N HIS A 401 -9.47 -59.08 -8.85
CA HIS A 401 -8.92 -59.56 -10.13
C HIS A 401 -9.99 -59.46 -11.25
N PRO A 402 -9.60 -59.27 -12.53
CA PRO A 402 -9.07 -60.39 -13.30
C PRO A 402 -7.99 -60.05 -14.35
N GLN A 403 -7.59 -61.13 -15.01
CA GLN A 403 -6.47 -61.41 -15.90
C GLN A 403 -6.50 -60.74 -17.29
N HIS A 404 -5.33 -60.90 -17.93
CA HIS A 404 -5.07 -61.10 -19.38
C HIS A 404 -4.84 -59.89 -20.30
N GLY A 405 -3.59 -59.79 -20.77
CA GLY A 405 -3.29 -60.23 -22.15
C GLY A 405 -2.60 -59.22 -23.08
N ARG A 406 -1.42 -59.63 -23.59
CA ARG A 406 -0.71 -59.23 -24.84
C ARG A 406 -0.23 -57.77 -24.96
N ALA A 407 1.07 -57.46 -25.02
CA ALA A 407 2.17 -57.85 -25.94
C ALA A 407 2.22 -57.05 -27.25
N VAL A 408 3.44 -56.60 -27.59
CA VAL A 408 3.94 -56.10 -28.90
C VAL A 408 3.50 -54.64 -29.19
N LEU A 409 4.37 -53.66 -29.46
CA LEU A 409 5.68 -53.58 -30.13
C LEU A 409 6.57 -52.54 -29.45
#